data_AF-A0A519QZ16-F1
#
_entry.id   AF-A0A519QZ16-F1
#
_cell.length_a   1.000
_cell.length_b   1.000
_cell.length_c   1.000
_cell.angle_alpha   90.00
_cell.angle_beta   90.00
_cell.angle_gamma   90.00
#
_symmetry.space_group_name_H-M   'P 1'
#
loop_
_entity.id
_entity.type
_entity.pdbx_description
1 polymer ?
#
loop_
_entity_poly.entity_id
_entity_poly.type
_entity_poly.pdbx_seq_one_letter_code
_entity_poly.pdbx_strand_id
1 'polypeptide(L)'
;MTAEELNRNVLSFFEKIEKYYGSKTEITTGLYTQSEDFDSNNITWHLSEFELIRAAYRNIGERFMMEGSSMYVELSAKNILSFEQKGRNKFEFIEQYSPSVYRMTTIRFHYKY
;
A
#
# COMPACT_ATOMS: atom_id res chain seq x y z
N MET A 1 -17.19 5.10 0.53
CA MET A 1 -16.80 4.73 -0.85
C MET A 1 -17.45 3.41 -1.18
N THR A 2 -18.03 3.26 -2.36
CA THR A 2 -18.55 1.94 -2.81
C THR A 2 -17.40 1.02 -3.22
N ALA A 3 -17.64 -0.29 -3.33
CA ALA A 3 -16.62 -1.23 -3.78
C ALA A 3 -16.11 -0.90 -5.21
N GLU A 4 -16.99 -0.45 -6.10
CA GLU A 4 -16.62 -0.05 -7.47
C GLU A 4 -15.76 1.21 -7.50
N GLU A 5 -16.07 2.20 -6.65
CA GLU A 5 -15.24 3.40 -6.49
C GLU A 5 -13.86 3.05 -5.92
N LEU A 6 -13.81 2.18 -4.91
CA LEU A 6 -12.55 1.68 -4.33
C LEU A 6 -11.67 1.05 -5.41
N ASN A 7 -12.23 0.11 -6.17
CA ASN A 7 -11.51 -0.58 -7.23
C ASN A 7 -10.99 0.38 -8.30
N ARG A 8 -11.82 1.33 -8.76
CA ARG A 8 -11.38 2.35 -9.73
C ARG A 8 -10.25 3.23 -9.18
N ASN A 9 -10.32 3.63 -7.92
CA ASN A 9 -9.31 4.48 -7.31
C ASN A 9 -7.97 3.74 -7.14
N VAL A 10 -8.01 2.48 -6.71
CA VAL A 10 -6.82 1.63 -6.60
C VAL A 10 -6.20 1.37 -7.97
N LEU A 11 -7.02 1.04 -8.98
CA LEU A 11 -6.53 0.83 -10.35
C LEU A 11 -5.88 2.10 -10.92
N SER A 12 -6.55 3.25 -10.79
CA SER A 12 -6.02 4.55 -11.23
C SER A 12 -4.70 4.90 -10.54
N PHE A 13 -4.50 4.51 -9.28
CA PHE A 13 -3.23 4.66 -8.59
C PHE A 13 -2.14 3.80 -9.25
N PHE A 14 -2.40 2.50 -9.47
CA PHE A 14 -1.42 1.58 -10.04
C PHE A 14 -1.10 1.87 -11.51
N GLU A 15 -2.07 2.33 -12.31
CA GLU A 15 -1.83 2.75 -13.69
C GLU A 15 -0.90 3.98 -13.78
N LYS A 16 -0.88 4.83 -12.74
CA LYS A 16 -0.06 6.04 -12.68
C LYS A 16 1.20 5.87 -11.84
N ILE A 17 1.48 4.68 -11.33
CA ILE A 17 2.60 4.46 -10.40
C ILE A 17 3.96 4.61 -11.07
N GLU A 18 4.04 4.41 -12.40
CA GLU A 18 5.27 4.54 -13.18
C GLU A 18 5.91 5.92 -13.08
N LYS A 19 5.12 6.98 -12.84
CA LYS A 19 5.66 8.34 -12.62
C LYS A 19 6.54 8.44 -11.37
N TYR A 20 6.49 7.45 -10.48
CA TYR A 20 7.30 7.36 -9.27
C TYR A 20 8.50 6.43 -9.44
N TYR A 21 8.76 5.88 -10.62
CA TYR A 21 9.95 5.06 -10.83
C TYR A 21 11.24 5.87 -10.65
N GLY A 22 12.23 5.24 -10.00
CA GLY A 22 13.47 5.85 -9.55
C GLY A 22 13.32 6.81 -8.37
N SER A 23 12.15 6.90 -7.73
CA SER A 23 11.95 7.71 -6.53
C SER A 23 12.28 6.93 -5.26
N LYS A 24 12.81 7.63 -4.25
CA LYS A 24 12.89 7.07 -2.89
C LYS A 24 11.46 6.88 -2.38
N THR A 25 11.14 5.65 -2.03
CA THR A 25 9.82 5.21 -1.58
C THR A 25 9.95 4.74 -0.14
N GLU A 26 9.18 5.37 0.74
CA GLU A 26 9.00 4.94 2.13
C GLU A 26 7.70 4.13 2.21
N ILE A 27 7.79 2.94 2.79
CA ILE A 27 6.63 2.10 3.09
C ILE A 27 6.60 1.87 4.59
N THR A 28 5.52 2.33 5.21
CA THR A 28 5.19 2.05 6.61
C THR A 28 4.02 1.06 6.64
N THR A 29 4.18 -0.05 7.34
CA THR A 29 3.12 -1.04 7.55
C THR A 29 2.82 -1.18 9.04
N GLY A 30 1.54 -1.16 9.39
CA GLY A 30 1.06 -1.47 10.73
C GLY A 30 0.16 -2.70 10.71
N LEU A 31 0.43 -3.67 11.59
CA LEU A 31 -0.44 -4.83 11.82
C LEU A 31 -1.23 -4.66 13.11
N TYR A 32 -2.54 -4.88 13.05
CA TYR A 32 -3.45 -4.69 14.18
C TYR A 32 -4.67 -5.62 14.10
N THR A 33 -5.25 -5.97 15.25
CA THR A 33 -6.32 -6.98 15.36
C THR A 33 -7.72 -6.41 15.55
N GLN A 34 -7.85 -5.13 15.91
CA GLN A 34 -9.14 -4.46 16.13
C GLN A 34 -9.34 -3.35 15.09
N SER A 35 -10.30 -3.52 14.19
CA SER A 35 -10.57 -2.52 13.13
C SER A 35 -11.16 -1.21 13.64
N GLU A 36 -11.75 -1.22 14.85
CA GLU A 36 -12.60 -0.15 15.38
C GLU A 36 -11.85 0.83 16.30
N ASP A 37 -10.64 0.47 16.75
CA ASP A 37 -9.78 1.35 17.56
C ASP A 37 -8.34 1.28 17.05
N PHE A 38 -7.94 2.32 16.32
CA PHE A 38 -6.56 2.50 15.86
C PHE A 38 -5.69 2.99 17.03
N ASP A 39 -5.50 2.14 18.04
CA ASP A 39 -4.59 2.43 19.16
C ASP A 39 -3.15 2.10 18.74
N SER A 40 -2.34 3.15 18.54
CA SER A 40 -0.94 3.02 18.12
C SER A 40 -0.09 2.14 19.03
N ASN A 41 -0.50 1.93 20.30
CA ASN A 41 0.19 1.05 21.25
C ASN A 41 0.01 -0.45 20.94
N ASN A 42 -1.05 -0.81 20.21
CA ASN A 42 -1.38 -2.19 19.86
C ASN A 42 -0.97 -2.54 18.42
N ILE A 43 -0.23 -1.66 17.76
CA ILE A 43 0.20 -1.84 16.37
C ILE A 43 1.66 -2.26 16.34
N THR A 44 1.93 -3.37 15.67
CA THR A 44 3.30 -3.70 15.28
C THR A 44 3.65 -2.97 14.01
N TRP A 45 4.61 -2.06 14.10
CA TRP A 45 5.05 -1.23 12.99
C TRP A 45 6.28 -1.80 12.31
N HIS A 46 6.33 -1.65 10.99
CA HIS A 46 7.51 -1.88 10.19
C HIS A 46 7.65 -0.72 9.19
N LEU A 47 8.87 -0.19 9.09
CA LEU A 47 9.21 0.87 8.16
C LEU A 47 10.36 0.40 7.27
N SER A 48 10.20 0.63 5.98
CA SER A 48 11.20 0.30 4.98
C SER A 48 11.31 1.43 3.97
N GLU A 49 12.51 1.61 3.44
CA GLU A 49 12.78 2.58 2.40
C GLU A 49 13.56 1.89 1.27
N PHE A 50 13.19 2.17 0.02
CA PHE A 50 13.89 1.67 -1.17
C PHE A 50 13.66 2.61 -2.36
N GLU A 51 14.49 2.51 -3.39
CA GLU A 51 14.21 3.14 -4.68
C GLU A 51 13.22 2.26 -5.46
N LEU A 52 12.07 2.81 -5.85
CA LEU A 52 11.09 2.06 -6.64
C LEU A 52 11.62 1.86 -8.07
N ILE A 53 11.91 0.63 -8.44
CA ILE A 53 12.38 0.28 -9.78
C ILE A 53 11.19 0.04 -10.72
N ARG A 54 10.20 -0.73 -10.26
CA ARG A 54 9.00 -1.06 -11.03
C ARG A 54 7.86 -1.50 -10.14
N ALA A 55 6.66 -1.50 -10.71
CA ALA A 55 5.48 -2.10 -10.11
C ALA A 55 4.75 -2.98 -11.14
N ALA A 56 3.99 -3.94 -10.65
CA ALA A 56 3.22 -4.85 -11.49
C ALA A 56 1.98 -5.38 -10.75
N TYR A 57 1.05 -5.93 -11.51
CA TYR A 57 -0.10 -6.67 -10.98
C TYR A 57 0.02 -8.15 -11.36
N ARG A 58 -0.12 -9.04 -10.37
CA ARG A 58 -0.17 -10.48 -10.57
C ARG A 58 -1.60 -10.96 -10.55
N ASN A 59 -2.08 -11.45 -11.69
CA ASN A 59 -3.44 -11.99 -11.85
C ASN A 59 -3.68 -13.18 -10.90
N ILE A 60 -2.73 -14.12 -10.81
CA ILE A 60 -2.85 -15.28 -9.93
C ILE A 60 -2.47 -14.86 -8.50
N GLY A 61 -3.45 -14.93 -7.59
CA GLY A 61 -3.30 -14.48 -6.21
C GLY A 61 -3.57 -12.98 -6.00
N GLU A 62 -3.92 -12.26 -7.07
CA GLU A 62 -4.47 -10.89 -7.04
C GLU A 62 -3.60 -9.93 -6.22
N ARG A 63 -2.34 -9.78 -6.63
CA ARG A 63 -1.34 -8.98 -5.89
C ARG A 63 -0.86 -7.77 -6.66
N PHE A 64 -0.85 -6.64 -5.99
CA PHE A 64 -0.05 -5.51 -6.42
C PHE A 64 1.36 -5.65 -5.86
N MET A 65 2.35 -5.37 -6.70
CA MET A 65 3.75 -5.65 -6.43
C MET A 65 4.56 -4.38 -6.69
N MET A 66 5.45 -4.04 -5.77
CA MET A 66 6.43 -2.96 -5.92
C MET A 66 7.82 -3.54 -5.65
N GLU A 67 8.73 -3.30 -6.57
CA GLU A 67 10.09 -3.84 -6.54
C GLU A 67 11.10 -2.70 -6.45
N GLY A 68 12.02 -2.84 -5.49
CA GLY A 68 13.26 -2.08 -5.41
C GLY A 68 14.47 -2.99 -5.55
N SER A 69 15.67 -2.42 -5.43
CA SER A 69 16.94 -3.14 -5.65
C SER A 69 17.17 -4.29 -4.66
N SER A 70 16.71 -4.15 -3.42
CA SER A 70 16.86 -5.15 -2.35
C SER A 70 15.56 -5.42 -1.59
N MET A 71 14.44 -4.89 -2.07
CA MET A 71 13.16 -4.89 -1.38
C MET A 71 12.06 -5.24 -2.35
N TYR A 72 11.10 -6.03 -1.88
CA TYR A 72 9.92 -6.39 -2.65
C TYR A 72 8.71 -6.35 -1.74
N VAL A 73 7.66 -5.64 -2.17
CA VAL A 73 6.45 -5.42 -1.36
C VAL A 73 5.22 -5.83 -2.15
N GLU A 74 4.38 -6.66 -1.52
CA GLU A 74 3.09 -7.08 -2.06
C GLU A 74 1.92 -6.55 -1.22
N LEU A 75 0.86 -6.14 -1.91
CA LEU A 75 -0.46 -5.82 -1.35
C LEU A 75 -1.50 -6.76 -1.95
N SER A 76 -2.46 -7.21 -1.13
CA SER A 76 -3.60 -8.01 -1.59
C SER A 76 -4.58 -7.11 -2.31
N ALA A 77 -4.68 -7.17 -3.64
CA ALA A 77 -5.67 -6.39 -4.40
C ALA A 77 -7.11 -6.82 -4.07
N LYS A 78 -7.29 -8.12 -3.79
CA LYS A 78 -8.58 -8.72 -3.47
C LYS A 78 -9.13 -8.27 -2.10
N ASN A 79 -8.24 -8.08 -1.12
CA ASN A 79 -8.64 -7.87 0.27
C ASN A 79 -8.52 -6.40 0.71
N ILE A 80 -8.42 -5.45 -0.23
CA ILE A 80 -8.42 -4.02 0.11
C ILE A 80 -9.80 -3.64 0.63
N LEU A 81 -9.83 -3.09 1.84
CA LEU A 81 -11.03 -2.58 2.51
C LEU A 81 -11.14 -1.06 2.36
N SER A 82 -9.99 -0.37 2.34
CA SER A 82 -9.93 1.09 2.17
C SER A 82 -8.69 1.51 1.39
N PHE A 83 -8.82 2.60 0.65
CA PHE A 83 -7.74 3.28 -0.05
C PHE A 83 -7.96 4.79 0.01
N GLU A 84 -6.97 5.52 0.48
CA GLU A 84 -7.02 6.97 0.60
C GLU A 84 -5.72 7.63 0.16
N GLN A 85 -5.84 8.74 -0.57
CA GLN A 85 -4.71 9.62 -0.85
C GLN A 85 -4.61 10.68 0.25
N LYS A 86 -3.76 10.43 1.26
CA LYS A 86 -3.53 11.33 2.41
C LYS A 86 -2.69 12.56 2.06
N GLY A 87 -2.14 12.63 0.85
CA GLY A 87 -1.37 13.78 0.36
C GLY A 87 -0.90 13.57 -1.08
N ARG A 88 -0.20 14.57 -1.65
CA ARG A 88 0.17 14.56 -3.08
C ARG A 88 0.87 13.28 -3.53
N ASN A 89 1.78 12.75 -2.71
CA ASN A 89 2.53 11.52 -2.94
C ASN A 89 2.43 10.54 -1.77
N LYS A 90 1.34 10.62 -0.99
CA LYS A 90 1.14 9.78 0.20
C LYS A 90 -0.18 9.04 0.04
N PHE A 91 -0.11 7.72 0.08
CA PHE A 91 -1.22 6.82 -0.19
C PHE A 91 -1.33 5.82 0.96
N GLU A 92 -2.54 5.52 1.39
CA GLU A 92 -2.81 4.61 2.49
C GLU A 92 -3.78 3.53 2.02
N PHE A 93 -3.44 2.29 2.35
CA PHE A 93 -4.23 1.11 2.09
C PHE A 93 -4.56 0.46 3.42
N ILE A 94 -5.79 -0.02 3.57
CA ILE A 94 -6.16 -0.95 4.64
C ILE A 94 -6.60 -2.24 3.95
N GLU A 95 -5.98 -3.36 4.29
CA GLU A 95 -6.36 -4.68 3.80
C GLU A 95 -6.64 -5.65 4.94
N GLN A 96 -7.55 -6.60 4.69
CA GLN A 96 -7.71 -7.77 5.55
C GLN A 96 -6.56 -8.74 5.29
N TYR A 97 -5.56 -8.70 6.17
CA TYR A 97 -4.35 -9.52 6.09
C TYR A 97 -4.64 -10.98 6.47
N SER A 98 -5.47 -11.17 7.50
CA SER A 98 -6.05 -12.47 7.91
C SER A 98 -7.43 -12.24 8.53
N PRO A 99 -8.21 -13.29 8.87
CA PRO A 99 -9.58 -13.14 9.39
C PRO A 99 -9.72 -12.14 10.54
N SER A 100 -8.73 -12.04 11.42
CA SER A 100 -8.70 -11.15 12.59
C SER A 100 -7.51 -10.19 12.62
N VAL A 101 -6.82 -10.01 11.48
CA VAL A 101 -5.67 -9.09 11.38
C VAL A 101 -5.82 -8.20 10.17
N TYR A 102 -5.64 -6.91 10.40
CA TYR A 102 -5.64 -5.87 9.39
C TYR A 102 -4.22 -5.37 9.20
N ARG A 103 -3.89 -5.04 7.95
CA ARG A 103 -2.63 -4.37 7.61
C ARG A 103 -2.95 -3.01 7.03
N MET A 104 -2.51 -1.96 7.72
CA MET A 104 -2.41 -0.64 7.13
C MET A 104 -1.07 -0.54 6.41
N THR A 105 -1.06 -0.08 5.17
CA THR A 105 0.16 0.23 4.43
C THR A 105 0.10 1.66 3.95
N THR A 106 1.02 2.49 4.42
CA THR A 106 1.24 3.84 3.92
C THR A 106 2.44 3.85 3.00
N ILE A 107 2.25 4.31 1.76
CA ILE A 107 3.30 4.49 0.76
C ILE A 107 3.52 5.99 0.58
N ARG A 108 4.77 6.43 0.70
CA ARG A 108 5.18 7.79 0.44
C ARG A 108 6.30 7.82 -0.60
N PHE A 109 6.05 8.52 -1.70
CA PHE A 109 7.06 8.76 -2.73
C PHE A 109 7.71 10.13 -2.52
N HIS A 110 9.02 10.12 -2.27
CA HIS A 110 9.82 11.33 -2.24
C HIS A 110 10.14 11.71 -3.68
N TYR A 111 9.78 12.93 -4.10
CA TYR A 111 10.06 13.40 -5.46
C TYR A 111 11.54 13.20 -5.78
N LYS A 112 11.84 12.76 -7.00
CA LYS A 112 13.11 13.09 -7.62
C LYS A 112 13.04 14.60 -7.85
N TYR A 113 13.71 15.36 -6.95
CA TYR A 113 13.85 16.82 -6.93
C TYR A 113 12.67 17.58 -6.30
#